data_AF-A0A9Q1BGM1-F1
#
_entry.id   AF-A0A9Q1BGM1-F1
#
_cell.length_a   1.000
_cell.length_b   1.000
_cell.length_c   1.000
_cell.angle_alpha   90.00
_cell.angle_beta   90.00
_cell.angle_gamma   90.00
#
_symmetry.space_group_name_H-M   'P 1'
#
loop_
_entity.id
_entity.type
_entity.pdbx_description
1 polymer ?
#
loop_
_entity_poly.entity_id
_entity_poly.type
_entity_poly.pdbx_seq_one_letter_code
_entity_poly.pdbx_strand_id
1 'polypeptide(L)'
;MNKKSYEHDKIISCPNNSRALYQTVARLTGSMKSNPLPECTSDARLADDFAHYFYNKIDKIRLDLEQYAPFDPPHRSVTKFKSFTALDKERVSKMIMKSKPSTCHLDPIPSSLIKLHHCDIFTPIILSIINASFSSCNFHTS
;
A
#
# COMPACT_ATOMS: atom_id res chain seq x y z
N MET A 1 44.38 11.38 -0.78
CA MET A 1 43.35 10.48 -1.35
C MET A 1 43.16 10.80 -2.83
N ASN A 2 43.25 9.80 -3.70
CA ASN A 2 42.93 9.94 -5.14
C ASN A 2 41.40 9.88 -5.34
N LYS A 3 40.85 10.68 -6.25
CA LYS A 3 39.42 10.69 -6.64
C LYS A 3 38.88 9.27 -6.89
N LYS A 4 39.65 8.40 -7.53
CA LYS A 4 39.25 7.00 -7.77
C LYS A 4 39.01 6.22 -6.46
N SER A 5 39.87 6.42 -5.46
CA SER A 5 39.75 5.75 -4.15
C SER A 5 38.52 6.24 -3.39
N TYR A 6 38.28 7.56 -3.38
CA TYR A 6 37.12 8.16 -2.72
C TYR A 6 35.79 7.63 -3.25
N GLU A 7 35.67 7.48 -4.58
CA GLU A 7 34.45 6.99 -5.21
C GLU A 7 34.23 5.50 -4.97
N HIS A 8 35.30 4.71 -4.97
CA HIS A 8 35.27 3.30 -4.64
C HIS A 8 34.81 3.06 -3.19
N ASP A 9 35.35 3.83 -2.23
CA ASP A 9 34.97 3.74 -0.81
C ASP A 9 33.50 4.13 -0.60
N LYS A 10 33.00 5.08 -1.40
CA LYS A 10 31.59 5.52 -1.37
C LYS A 10 30.62 4.47 -1.93
N ILE A 11 31.04 3.71 -2.94
CA ILE A 11 30.26 2.59 -3.49
C ILE A 11 30.19 1.43 -2.49
N ILE A 12 31.32 1.07 -1.87
CA ILE A 12 31.40 -0.03 -0.89
C ILE A 12 30.64 0.30 0.40
N SER A 13 30.57 1.57 0.77
CA SER A 13 29.83 2.04 1.96
C SER A 13 28.31 2.18 1.76
N CYS A 14 27.74 1.70 0.65
CA CYS A 14 26.29 1.68 0.39
C CYS A 14 25.61 0.29 0.50
N PRO A 15 25.92 -0.60 1.46
CA PRO A 15 25.19 -1.87 1.57
C PRO A 15 23.72 -1.60 1.91
N ASN A 16 22.81 -2.26 1.19
CA ASN A 16 21.34 -2.14 1.34
C ASN A 16 20.74 -0.74 1.14
N ASN A 17 21.50 0.23 0.63
CA ASN A 17 21.00 1.57 0.29
C ASN A 17 21.08 1.79 -1.22
N SER A 18 20.16 1.16 -1.95
CA SER A 18 20.08 1.25 -3.41
C SER A 18 19.98 2.71 -3.89
N ARG A 19 19.27 3.57 -3.17
CA ARG A 19 19.17 5.01 -3.48
C ARG A 19 20.54 5.70 -3.47
N ALA A 20 21.36 5.47 -2.44
CA ALA A 20 22.69 6.06 -2.34
C ALA A 20 23.67 5.51 -3.40
N LEU A 21 23.55 4.22 -3.73
CA LEU A 21 24.31 3.60 -4.81
C LEU A 21 23.95 4.21 -6.17
N TYR A 22 22.66 4.30 -6.50
CA TYR A 22 22.18 4.90 -7.76
C TYR A 22 22.59 6.37 -7.88
N GLN A 23 22.54 7.15 -6.80
CA GLN A 23 23.01 8.54 -6.79
C GLN A 23 24.52 8.64 -7.06
N THR A 24 25.31 7.73 -6.49
CA THR A 24 26.77 7.70 -6.70
C THR A 24 27.09 7.36 -8.16
N VAL A 25 26.43 6.35 -8.73
CA VAL A 25 26.58 5.98 -10.14
C VAL A 25 26.13 7.11 -11.06
N ALA A 26 24.94 7.69 -10.84
CA ALA A 26 24.41 8.77 -11.67
C ALA A 26 25.30 10.02 -11.66
N ARG A 27 25.95 10.33 -10.54
CA ARG A 27 26.94 11.41 -10.44
C ARG A 27 28.22 11.10 -11.23
N LEU A 28 28.68 9.85 -11.21
CA LEU A 28 29.89 9.42 -11.94
C LEU A 28 29.66 9.37 -13.46
N THR A 29 28.47 8.97 -13.90
CA THR A 29 28.12 8.87 -15.32
C THR A 29 27.56 10.16 -15.91
N GLY A 30 27.43 11.23 -15.11
CA GLY A 30 26.80 12.48 -15.54
C GLY A 30 25.30 12.35 -15.83
N SER A 31 24.67 11.24 -15.44
CA SER A 31 23.24 10.96 -15.65
C SER A 31 22.34 11.61 -14.59
N MET A 32 22.92 12.41 -13.70
CA MET A 32 22.19 13.15 -12.67
C MET A 32 21.43 14.32 -13.33
N LYS A 33 20.28 14.02 -13.95
CA LYS A 33 19.33 15.04 -14.39
C LYS A 33 18.83 15.78 -13.14
N SER A 34 19.09 17.08 -13.05
CA SER A 34 18.61 17.92 -11.95
C SER A 34 17.09 18.07 -11.96
N ASN A 35 16.48 17.93 -13.13
CA ASN A 35 15.05 17.98 -13.34
C ASN A 35 14.53 16.61 -13.79
N PRO A 36 13.59 15.97 -13.05
CA PRO A 36 12.95 14.73 -13.50
C PRO A 36 11.99 14.95 -14.67
N LEU A 37 11.67 16.20 -15.01
CA LEU A 37 10.77 16.54 -16.10
C LEU A 37 11.48 16.42 -17.46
N PRO A 38 10.73 16.06 -18.53
CA PRO A 38 11.18 16.20 -19.90
C PRO A 38 11.65 17.62 -20.20
N GLU A 39 12.63 17.74 -21.09
CA GLU A 39 13.00 19.05 -21.64
C GLU A 39 11.82 19.61 -22.43
N CYS A 40 11.32 20.78 -22.03
CA CYS A 40 10.24 21.46 -22.72
C CYS A 40 10.46 22.97 -22.67
N THR A 41 9.99 23.66 -23.69
CA THR A 41 10.13 25.11 -23.84
C THR A 41 9.05 25.91 -23.11
N SER A 42 8.02 25.25 -22.55
CA SER A 42 6.91 25.87 -21.83
C SER A 42 6.20 24.89 -20.89
N ASP A 43 5.89 25.34 -19.67
CA ASP A 43 5.16 24.54 -18.67
C ASP A 43 3.75 24.16 -19.15
N ALA A 44 3.08 25.04 -19.91
CA ALA A 44 1.76 24.76 -20.47
C ALA A 44 1.83 23.61 -21.49
N ARG A 45 2.83 23.63 -22.38
CA ARG A 45 3.04 22.53 -23.34
C ARG A 45 3.40 21.23 -22.64
N LEU A 46 4.22 21.29 -21.59
CA LEU A 46 4.56 20.11 -20.80
C LEU A 46 3.33 19.51 -20.11
N ALA A 47 2.43 20.35 -19.59
CA ALA A 47 1.17 19.90 -18.99
C ALA A 47 0.26 19.21 -20.02
N ASP A 48 0.13 19.80 -21.21
CA ASP A 48 -0.64 19.22 -22.32
C ASP A 48 -0.04 17.88 -22.78
N ASP A 49 1.29 17.80 -22.89
CA ASP A 49 2.01 16.57 -23.25
C ASP A 49 1.79 15.47 -22.21
N PHE A 50 1.79 15.80 -20.91
CA PHE A 50 1.46 14.83 -19.86
C PHE A 50 0.01 14.36 -19.96
N ALA A 51 -0.94 15.27 -20.14
CA ALA A 51 -2.34 14.91 -20.29
C ALA A 51 -2.52 13.95 -21.48
N HIS A 52 -1.97 14.30 -22.64
CA HIS A 52 -2.03 13.46 -23.84
C HIS A 52 -1.37 12.10 -23.64
N TYR A 53 -0.20 12.05 -22.99
CA TYR A 53 0.47 10.80 -22.66
C TYR A 53 -0.41 9.88 -21.80
N PHE A 54 -1.04 10.41 -20.75
CA PHE A 54 -1.87 9.60 -19.85
C PHE A 54 -3.17 9.15 -20.50
N TYR A 55 -3.82 10.00 -21.31
CA TYR A 55 -4.99 9.58 -22.10
C TYR A 55 -4.64 8.43 -23.04
N ASN A 56 -3.59 8.60 -23.85
CA ASN A 56 -3.13 7.58 -24.78
C ASN A 56 -2.72 6.28 -24.06
N LYS A 57 -2.12 6.39 -22.87
CA LYS A 57 -1.73 5.22 -22.07
C LYS A 57 -2.95 4.45 -21.59
N ILE A 58 -4.00 5.15 -21.13
CA ILE A 58 -5.26 4.52 -20.70
C ILE A 58 -5.90 3.78 -21.88
N ASP A 59 -5.98 4.43 -23.05
CA ASP A 59 -6.60 3.82 -24.23
C ASP A 59 -5.80 2.62 -24.73
N LYS A 60 -4.46 2.70 -24.73
CA LYS A 60 -3.60 1.56 -25.03
C LYS A 60 -3.82 0.40 -24.07
N ILE A 61 -3.90 0.65 -22.76
CA ILE A 61 -4.14 -0.41 -21.77
C ILE A 61 -5.52 -1.05 -22.01
N ARG A 62 -6.55 -0.27 -22.31
CA ARG A 62 -7.89 -0.82 -22.61
C ARG A 62 -7.87 -1.71 -23.84
N LEU A 63 -7.27 -1.23 -24.93
CA LEU A 63 -7.15 -2.00 -26.17
C LEU A 63 -6.33 -3.29 -25.97
N ASP A 64 -5.24 -3.17 -25.20
CA ASP A 64 -4.38 -4.31 -24.84
C ASP A 64 -5.16 -5.33 -24.00
N LEU A 65 -6.03 -4.89 -23.08
CA LEU A 65 -6.88 -5.77 -22.29
C LEU A 65 -7.98 -6.45 -23.12
N GLU A 66 -8.55 -5.75 -24.11
CA GLU A 66 -9.56 -6.31 -25.01
C GLU A 66 -9.03 -7.44 -25.89
N GLN A 67 -7.73 -7.45 -26.20
CA GLN A 67 -7.12 -8.50 -27.02
C GLN A 67 -6.99 -9.85 -26.27
N TYR A 68 -7.04 -9.82 -24.93
CA TYR A 68 -6.97 -11.03 -24.13
C TYR A 68 -8.37 -11.61 -23.95
N ALA A 69 -8.52 -12.89 -24.24
CA ALA A 69 -9.72 -13.61 -23.87
C ALA A 69 -9.95 -13.45 -22.35
N PRO A 70 -11.22 -13.35 -21.89
CA PRO A 70 -11.52 -13.36 -20.47
C PRO A 70 -10.78 -14.52 -19.82
N PHE A 71 -9.92 -14.20 -18.85
CA PHE A 71 -9.23 -15.24 -18.10
C PHE A 71 -10.30 -16.05 -17.38
N ASP A 72 -10.52 -17.29 -17.82
CA ASP A 72 -11.29 -18.25 -17.09
C ASP A 72 -10.35 -18.91 -16.08
N PRO A 73 -10.40 -18.52 -14.79
CA PRO A 73 -9.57 -19.16 -13.79
C PRO A 73 -9.85 -20.66 -13.80
N PRO A 74 -8.82 -21.53 -13.76
CA PRO A 74 -9.04 -22.96 -13.70
C PRO A 74 -9.96 -23.27 -12.53
N HIS A 75 -11.00 -24.07 -12.77
CA HIS A 75 -11.99 -24.42 -11.75
C HIS A 75 -11.30 -25.15 -10.60
N ARG A 76 -10.93 -24.41 -9.56
CA ARG A 76 -10.35 -24.98 -8.33
C ARG A 76 -11.51 -25.35 -7.42
N SER A 77 -11.64 -26.64 -7.12
CA SER A 77 -12.51 -27.10 -6.03
C SER A 77 -11.87 -26.69 -4.70
N VAL A 78 -12.08 -25.42 -4.31
CA VAL A 78 -11.65 -24.91 -3.02
C VAL A 78 -12.72 -25.25 -1.99
N THR A 79 -12.29 -25.68 -0.80
CA THR A 79 -13.21 -25.82 0.33
C THR A 79 -13.86 -24.47 0.63
N LYS A 80 -15.19 -24.42 0.52
CA LYS A 80 -15.94 -23.20 0.84
C LYS A 80 -15.68 -22.82 2.30
N PHE A 81 -15.38 -21.55 2.54
CA PHE A 81 -15.28 -21.00 3.88
C PHE A 81 -16.68 -20.95 4.51
N LYS A 82 -16.87 -21.58 5.67
CA LYS A 82 -18.21 -21.81 6.26
C LYS A 82 -18.49 -21.02 7.54
N SER A 83 -17.45 -20.56 8.22
CA SER A 83 -17.59 -19.97 9.56
C SER A 83 -16.32 -19.28 10.00
N PHE A 84 -16.47 -18.21 10.78
CA PHE A 84 -15.38 -17.65 11.57
C PHE A 84 -15.32 -18.30 12.94
N THR A 85 -14.11 -18.42 13.49
CA THR A 85 -13.91 -18.80 14.89
C THR A 85 -14.17 -17.59 15.78
N ALA A 86 -14.97 -17.76 16.83
CA ALA A 86 -15.18 -16.73 17.85
C ALA A 86 -13.85 -16.30 18.48
N LEU A 87 -13.72 -15.01 18.77
CA LEU A 87 -12.57 -14.45 19.47
C LEU A 87 -12.77 -14.50 20.99
N ASP A 88 -11.67 -14.40 21.72
CA ASP A 88 -11.62 -14.19 23.15
C ASP A 88 -11.31 -12.72 23.51
N LYS A 89 -11.44 -12.39 24.80
CA LYS A 89 -11.26 -11.03 25.31
C LYS A 89 -9.81 -10.57 25.14
N GLU A 90 -8.84 -11.46 25.39
CA GLU A 90 -7.41 -11.18 25.34
C GLU A 90 -6.97 -10.79 23.92
N ARG A 91 -7.51 -11.46 22.90
CA ARG A 91 -7.21 -11.21 21.50
C ARG A 91 -7.79 -9.89 21.05
N VAL A 92 -9.03 -9.57 21.41
CA VAL A 92 -9.65 -8.28 21.09
C VAL A 92 -8.92 -7.14 21.79
N SER A 93 -8.57 -7.28 23.07
CA SER A 93 -7.78 -6.28 23.81
C SER A 93 -6.43 -6.01 23.13
N LYS A 94 -5.69 -7.06 22.75
CA LYS A 94 -4.43 -6.94 22.00
C LYS A 94 -4.62 -6.24 20.66
N MET A 95 -5.72 -6.50 19.94
CA MET A 95 -6.02 -5.84 18.67
C MET A 95 -6.27 -4.34 18.86
N ILE A 96 -7.08 -3.96 19.85
CA ILE A 96 -7.34 -2.55 20.17
C ILE A 96 -6.03 -1.83 20.50
N MET A 97 -5.17 -2.42 21.33
CA MET A 97 -3.91 -1.79 21.72
C MET A 97 -2.93 -1.64 20.56
N LYS A 98 -2.82 -2.65 19.69
CA LYS A 98 -1.93 -2.65 18.51
C LYS A 98 -2.42 -1.77 17.36
N SER A 99 -3.71 -1.42 17.31
CA SER A 99 -4.26 -0.56 16.26
C SER A 99 -3.58 0.82 16.27
N LYS A 100 -3.46 1.50 15.12
CA LYS A 100 -3.03 2.90 15.13
C LYS A 100 -4.20 3.77 15.63
N PRO A 101 -3.97 4.75 16.51
CA PRO A 101 -5.02 5.68 16.90
C PRO A 101 -5.33 6.60 15.71
N SER A 102 -6.28 6.19 14.88
CA SER A 102 -6.85 7.00 13.79
C SER A 102 -8.31 7.32 14.12
N THR A 103 -8.75 8.52 13.78
CA THR A 103 -10.16 8.92 13.96
C THR A 103 -10.60 9.69 12.73
N CYS A 104 -11.77 9.35 12.22
CA CYS A 104 -12.45 10.07 11.15
C CYS A 104 -13.68 10.80 11.71
N HIS A 105 -14.16 11.81 10.97
CA HIS A 105 -15.31 12.63 11.38
C HIS A 105 -16.64 11.85 11.44
N LEU A 106 -16.70 10.65 10.85
CA LEU A 106 -17.86 9.76 10.91
C LEU A 106 -17.76 8.74 12.04
N ASP A 107 -16.61 8.66 12.74
CA ASP A 107 -16.47 7.73 13.86
C ASP A 107 -17.32 8.22 15.04
N PRO A 108 -18.13 7.34 15.65
CA PRO A 108 -18.96 7.72 16.79
C PRO A 108 -18.12 8.02 18.05
N ILE A 109 -16.90 7.48 18.12
CA ILE A 109 -16.02 7.60 19.30
C ILE A 109 -14.56 7.72 18.83
N PRO A 110 -13.78 8.69 19.34
CA PRO A 110 -12.36 8.79 19.04
C PRO A 110 -11.57 7.55 19.49
N SER A 111 -10.66 7.07 18.65
CA SER A 111 -9.84 5.89 18.93
C SER A 111 -8.92 6.05 20.14
N SER A 112 -8.55 7.28 20.49
CA SER A 112 -7.79 7.57 21.72
C SER A 112 -8.58 7.19 22.97
N LEU A 113 -9.89 7.49 23.00
CA LEU A 113 -10.78 7.16 24.12
C LEU A 113 -11.04 5.66 24.20
N ILE A 114 -11.21 5.01 23.04
CA ILE A 114 -11.35 3.55 22.96
C ILE A 114 -10.15 2.85 23.59
N LYS A 115 -8.93 3.31 23.28
CA LYS A 115 -7.71 2.76 23.85
C LYS A 115 -7.57 3.04 25.35
N LEU A 116 -7.93 4.24 25.79
CA LEU A 116 -7.84 4.63 27.20
C LEU A 116 -8.71 3.71 28.09
N HIS A 117 -9.93 3.38 27.65
CA HIS A 117 -10.86 2.54 28.41
C HIS A 117 -11.05 1.15 27.79
N HIS A 118 -10.01 0.61 27.13
CA HIS A 118 -10.14 -0.63 26.39
C HIS A 118 -10.46 -1.84 27.29
N CYS A 119 -9.81 -1.99 28.45
CA CYS A 119 -10.00 -3.16 29.33
C CYS A 119 -11.42 -3.28 29.89
N ASP A 120 -11.99 -2.15 30.32
CA ASP A 120 -13.16 -2.13 31.18
C ASP A 120 -14.46 -1.97 30.38
N ILE A 121 -14.43 -1.15 29.33
CA ILE A 121 -15.64 -0.76 28.57
C ILE A 121 -15.58 -1.35 27.17
N PHE A 122 -14.54 -1.04 26.40
CA PHE A 122 -14.61 -1.24 24.96
C PHE A 122 -14.27 -2.67 24.52
N THR A 123 -13.41 -3.41 25.22
CA THR A 123 -13.11 -4.80 24.85
C THR A 123 -14.35 -5.69 24.89
N PRO A 124 -15.17 -5.72 25.96
CA PRO A 124 -16.40 -6.52 25.99
C PRO A 124 -17.39 -6.15 24.87
N ILE A 125 -17.57 -4.84 24.62
CA ILE A 125 -18.49 -4.33 23.60
C ILE A 125 -18.02 -4.75 22.20
N ILE A 126 -16.75 -4.48 21.87
CA ILE A 126 -16.17 -4.81 20.56
C ILE A 126 -16.13 -6.33 20.36
N LEU A 127 -15.82 -7.10 21.40
CA LEU A 127 -15.87 -8.56 21.36
C LEU A 127 -17.26 -9.08 20.98
N SER A 128 -18.31 -8.53 21.64
CA SER A 128 -19.70 -8.89 21.34
C SER A 128 -20.06 -8.57 19.89
N ILE A 129 -19.69 -7.38 19.40
CA ILE A 129 -19.93 -6.96 18.01
C ILE A 129 -19.23 -7.90 17.02
N ILE A 130 -17.95 -8.22 17.24
CA ILE A 130 -17.18 -9.10 16.34
C ILE A 130 -17.80 -10.49 16.31
N ASN A 131 -18.06 -11.09 17.47
CA ASN A 131 -18.56 -12.46 17.53
C ASN A 131 -20.00 -12.57 17.00
N ALA A 132 -20.84 -11.55 17.22
CA ALA A 132 -22.17 -11.47 16.61
C ALA A 132 -22.09 -11.32 15.08
N SER A 133 -21.14 -10.53 14.58
CA SER A 133 -20.91 -10.39 13.14
C SER A 133 -20.41 -11.71 12.52
N PHE A 134 -19.56 -12.44 13.24
CA PHE A 134 -19.05 -13.74 12.81
C PHE A 134 -20.14 -14.81 12.73
N SER A 135 -21.06 -14.83 13.69
CA SER A 135 -22.15 -15.82 13.72
C SER A 135 -23.28 -15.51 12.74
N SER A 136 -23.50 -14.24 12.43
CA SER A 136 -24.56 -13.78 11.50
C SER A 136 -24.08 -13.58 10.06
N CYS A 137 -22.81 -13.85 9.77
CA CYS A 137 -22.26 -13.69 8.43
C CYS A 137 -22.89 -14.67 7.44
N ASN A 138 -23.41 -14.14 6.33
CA ASN A 138 -23.93 -14.96 5.24
C ASN A 138 -22.79 -15.35 4.30
N PHE A 139 -22.46 -16.64 4.26
CA PHE A 139 -21.49 -17.18 3.31
C PHE A 139 -22.16 -17.51 1.99
N HIS A 140 -21.56 -17.07 0.88
CA HIS A 140 -22.07 -17.36 -0.45
C HIS A 140 -22.09 -18.87 -0.68
N THR A 141 -23.30 -19.42 -0.77
CA THR A 141 -23.54 -20.79 -1.20
C THR A 141 -23.68 -20.78 -2.72
N SER A 142 -22.58 -20.92 -3.45
CA SER A 142 -22.65 -21.25 -4.90
C SER A 142 -23.39 -22.55 -5.13
#